data_AF-A0AAJ6NGR1-F1
#
_entry.id   AF-A0AAJ6NGR1-F1
#
_cell.length_a   1.000
_cell.length_b   1.000
_cell.length_c   1.000
_cell.angle_alpha   90.00
_cell.angle_beta   90.00
_cell.angle_gamma   90.00
#
_symmetry.space_group_name_H-M   'P 1'
#
loop_
_entity.id
_entity.type
_entity.pdbx_description
1 polymer ?
#
loop_
_entity_poly.entity_id
_entity_poly.type
_entity_poly.pdbx_seq_one_letter_code
_entity_poly.pdbx_strand_id
1 'polypeptide(L)'
;MNQEDIDYFYEKYGQPIDKVEATESIIKKYRGKLPESILEQWRLFGFAGYLNGLYWITNPDDYAEVIYDWLEETLLPDDDVYHVLARTAFGELLIWGERNYGRYYIKAMEGILHDNGEQLESAEFYGSDFFFLAKKTYMDYTDKNGKKLFDRAVKKLGVLKADEMYAFEPALALGGEESLSHLAKVNLPVHMKLLKQVTPLRMRSFEDLTAALYGTSYNVEDLTSGQDAESQYNHSVKAGEICPRTGYWKTPAQPDSSQYFEQGETLPTLAELDWGEVYWYWNGEN
;
A
#
# COMPACT_ATOMS: atom_id res chain seq x y z
N MET A 1 -8.14 6.49 27.39
CA MET A 1 -6.68 6.30 27.20
C MET A 1 -5.93 6.81 28.42
N ASN A 2 -4.92 6.08 28.90
CA ASN A 2 -4.16 6.44 30.11
C ASN A 2 -2.82 7.14 29.77
N GLN A 3 -2.03 7.52 30.78
CA GLN A 3 -0.74 8.19 30.56
C GLN A 3 0.29 7.27 29.87
N GLU A 4 0.28 5.97 30.16
CA GLU A 4 1.20 5.00 29.54
C GLU A 4 0.97 4.87 28.03
N ASP A 5 -0.30 4.88 27.59
CA ASP A 5 -0.67 4.87 26.17
C ASP A 5 -0.17 6.12 25.44
N ILE A 6 -0.25 7.29 26.10
CA ILE A 6 0.21 8.58 25.58
C ILE A 6 1.74 8.59 25.46
N ASP A 7 2.43 8.13 26.50
CA ASP A 7 3.89 8.05 26.51
C ASP A 7 4.38 7.07 25.44
N TYR A 8 3.73 5.91 25.29
CA TYR A 8 3.98 4.95 24.22
C TYR A 8 3.79 5.57 22.84
N PHE A 9 2.72 6.36 22.66
CA PHE A 9 2.49 7.06 21.40
C PHE A 9 3.67 7.99 21.07
N TYR A 10 4.11 8.84 21.99
CA TYR A 10 5.22 9.76 21.73
C TYR A 10 6.57 9.06 21.59
N GLU A 11 6.80 7.94 22.28
CA GLU A 11 7.99 7.10 22.08
C GLU A 11 8.03 6.53 20.66
N LYS A 12 6.90 6.02 20.17
CA LYS A 12 6.80 5.35 18.87
C LYS A 12 6.72 6.31 17.69
N TYR A 13 5.96 7.38 17.84
CA TYR A 13 5.60 8.31 16.75
C TYR A 13 6.39 9.62 16.79
N GLY A 14 7.06 9.92 17.91
CA GLY A 14 7.77 11.17 18.10
C GLY A 14 6.87 12.35 18.46
N GLN A 15 7.49 13.50 18.67
CA GLN A 15 6.80 14.73 19.03
C GLN A 15 6.01 15.31 17.83
N PRO A 16 4.89 16.00 18.09
CA PRO A 16 4.03 16.51 17.02
C PRO A 16 4.69 17.67 16.27
N ILE A 17 4.42 17.74 14.97
CA ILE A 17 4.78 18.82 14.05
C ILE A 17 3.52 19.61 13.71
N ASP A 18 3.60 20.94 13.73
CA ASP A 18 2.50 21.85 13.38
C ASP A 18 1.17 21.54 14.11
N LYS A 19 1.26 21.18 15.39
CA LYS A 19 0.09 20.76 16.18
C LYS A 19 -0.99 21.85 16.23
N VAL A 20 -2.21 21.47 15.89
CA VAL A 20 -3.44 22.21 16.13
C VAL A 20 -4.30 21.41 17.11
N GLU A 21 -4.70 22.02 18.22
CA GLU A 21 -5.56 21.36 19.20
C GLU A 21 -6.98 21.14 18.64
N ALA A 22 -7.55 19.97 18.91
CA ALA A 22 -8.94 19.69 18.56
C ALA A 22 -9.89 20.46 19.49
N THR A 23 -10.57 21.46 18.96
CA THR A 23 -11.51 22.28 19.74
C THR A 23 -12.74 21.48 20.14
N GLU A 24 -13.36 21.81 21.28
CA GLU A 24 -14.62 21.17 21.70
C GLU A 24 -15.76 21.38 20.69
N SER A 25 -15.73 22.43 19.87
CA SER A 25 -16.70 22.58 18.78
C SER A 25 -16.52 21.52 17.70
N ILE A 26 -15.27 21.19 17.33
CA ILE A 26 -14.95 20.10 16.41
C ILE A 26 -15.35 18.76 17.03
N ILE A 27 -15.02 18.53 18.31
CA ILE A 27 -15.39 17.27 18.97
C ILE A 27 -16.91 17.10 19.01
N LYS A 28 -17.65 18.16 19.33
CA LYS A 28 -19.12 18.13 19.33
C LYS A 28 -19.70 17.90 17.93
N LYS A 29 -19.07 18.45 16.89
CA LYS A 29 -19.51 18.29 15.48
C LYS A 29 -19.42 16.84 14.99
N TYR A 30 -18.39 16.11 15.43
CA TYR A 30 -18.13 14.72 15.02
C TYR A 30 -18.65 13.66 16.01
N ARG A 31 -19.16 14.08 17.17
CA ARG A 31 -19.83 13.18 18.12
C ARG A 31 -21.01 12.47 17.46
N GLY A 32 -21.01 11.14 17.51
CA GLY A 32 -22.02 10.28 16.90
C GLY A 32 -21.79 9.97 15.41
N LYS A 33 -20.77 10.59 14.79
CA LYS A 33 -20.28 10.27 13.43
C LYS A 33 -19.00 9.43 13.49
N LEU A 34 -18.15 9.74 14.47
CA LEU A 34 -16.94 9.01 14.79
C LEU A 34 -17.08 8.36 16.17
N PRO A 35 -16.40 7.22 16.41
CA PRO A 35 -16.34 6.60 17.73
C PRO A 35 -15.69 7.57 18.75
N GLU A 36 -16.11 7.47 20.02
CA GLU A 36 -15.58 8.33 21.09
C GLU A 36 -14.08 8.11 21.28
N SER A 37 -13.57 6.91 21.04
CA SER A 37 -12.12 6.64 21.05
C SER A 37 -11.32 7.51 20.08
N ILE A 38 -11.84 7.79 18.87
CA ILE A 38 -11.20 8.72 17.91
C ILE A 38 -11.26 10.15 18.44
N LEU A 39 -12.39 10.56 19.02
CA LEU A 39 -12.57 11.89 19.59
C LEU A 39 -11.69 12.11 20.83
N GLU A 40 -11.48 11.08 21.65
CA GLU A 40 -10.54 11.09 22.77
C GLU A 40 -9.10 11.25 22.27
N GLN A 41 -8.70 10.47 21.26
CA GLN A 41 -7.38 10.60 20.62
C GLN A 41 -7.13 12.00 20.06
N TRP A 42 -8.12 12.60 19.39
CA TRP A 42 -8.01 13.99 18.91
C TRP A 42 -7.79 15.01 20.02
N ARG A 43 -8.42 14.85 21.19
CA ARG A 43 -8.18 15.74 22.34
C ARG A 43 -6.75 15.63 22.87
N LEU A 44 -6.15 14.46 22.80
CA LEU A 44 -4.81 14.20 23.33
C LEU A 44 -3.71 14.60 22.33
N PHE A 45 -3.89 14.23 21.07
CA PHE A 45 -2.86 14.31 20.05
C PHE A 45 -3.06 15.51 19.09
N GLY A 46 -4.28 16.03 18.99
CA GLY A 46 -4.61 17.10 18.06
C GLY A 46 -4.44 16.69 16.60
N PHE A 47 -4.49 17.68 15.72
CA PHE A 47 -4.18 17.55 14.31
C PHE A 47 -2.72 17.94 14.10
N ALA A 48 -1.88 16.96 13.75
CA ALA A 48 -0.43 17.15 13.74
C ALA A 48 0.28 16.10 12.89
N GLY A 49 1.52 16.43 12.53
CA GLY A 49 2.47 15.52 11.90
C GLY A 49 3.28 14.72 12.92
N TYR A 50 3.50 13.45 12.62
CA TYR A 50 4.24 12.48 13.40
C TYR A 50 5.20 11.71 12.51
N LEU A 51 6.09 10.91 13.11
CA LEU A 51 7.13 10.16 12.42
C LEU A 51 7.98 11.08 11.52
N ASN A 52 8.38 12.23 12.07
CA ASN A 52 9.12 13.28 11.36
C ASN A 52 8.39 13.82 10.11
N GLY A 53 7.05 13.76 10.11
CA GLY A 53 6.19 14.22 9.02
C GLY A 53 5.79 13.13 8.02
N LEU A 54 6.04 11.85 8.31
CA LEU A 54 5.55 10.74 7.49
C LEU A 54 4.06 10.51 7.63
N TYR A 55 3.50 10.75 8.82
CA TYR A 55 2.11 10.42 9.16
C TYR A 55 1.46 11.63 9.80
N TRP A 56 0.23 11.95 9.40
CA TRP A 56 -0.45 13.16 9.85
C TRP A 56 -1.88 12.82 10.27
N ILE A 57 -2.24 13.20 11.50
CA ILE A 57 -3.62 13.19 11.96
C ILE A 57 -4.27 14.48 11.45
N THR A 58 -5.41 14.36 10.77
CA THR A 58 -6.03 15.46 10.03
C THR A 58 -7.37 15.89 10.62
N ASN A 59 -7.66 17.18 10.51
CA ASN A 59 -9.02 17.70 10.71
C ASN A 59 -9.84 17.37 9.45
N PRO A 60 -10.92 16.58 9.53
CA PRO A 60 -11.62 16.16 8.32
C PRO A 60 -12.32 17.31 7.59
N ASP A 61 -12.56 18.44 8.27
CA ASP A 61 -13.10 19.65 7.63
C ASP A 61 -12.18 20.21 6.55
N ASP A 62 -10.86 20.08 6.72
CA ASP A 62 -9.87 20.60 5.76
C ASP A 62 -9.82 19.74 4.48
N TYR A 63 -10.39 18.53 4.52
CA TYR A 63 -10.34 17.53 3.45
C TYR A 63 -11.72 17.21 2.88
N ALA A 64 -12.79 17.84 3.38
CA ALA A 64 -14.16 17.51 3.00
C ALA A 64 -14.40 17.66 1.48
N GLU A 65 -13.87 18.71 0.83
CA GLU A 65 -13.95 18.84 -0.63
C GLU A 65 -13.09 17.77 -1.33
N VAL A 66 -11.84 17.63 -0.90
CA VAL A 66 -10.86 16.72 -1.51
C VAL A 66 -11.37 15.29 -1.56
N ILE A 67 -11.94 14.76 -0.47
CA ILE A 67 -12.37 13.36 -0.45
C ILE A 67 -13.54 13.10 -1.40
N TYR A 68 -14.50 14.02 -1.49
CA TYR A 68 -15.66 13.83 -2.36
C TYR A 68 -15.33 14.07 -3.83
N ASP A 69 -14.36 14.95 -4.14
CA ASP A 69 -13.78 15.02 -5.49
C ASP A 69 -13.19 13.67 -5.89
N TRP A 70 -12.41 13.03 -5.00
CA TRP A 70 -11.83 11.72 -5.28
C TRP A 70 -12.86 10.60 -5.41
N LEU A 71 -13.90 10.59 -4.58
CA LEU A 71 -14.90 9.54 -4.56
C LEU A 71 -16.05 9.71 -5.57
N GLU A 72 -16.11 10.82 -6.31
CA GLU A 72 -17.22 11.19 -7.22
C GLU A 72 -17.61 10.08 -8.21
N GLU A 73 -16.61 9.35 -8.74
CA GLU A 73 -16.81 8.29 -9.74
C GLU A 73 -17.03 6.90 -9.11
N THR A 74 -17.25 6.83 -7.80
CA THR A 74 -17.46 5.59 -7.06
C THR A 74 -18.88 5.52 -6.48
N LEU A 75 -19.31 4.32 -6.07
CA LEU A 75 -20.58 4.15 -5.36
C LEU A 75 -20.48 4.48 -3.85
N LEU A 76 -19.29 4.81 -3.36
CA LEU A 76 -19.07 5.02 -1.92
C LEU A 76 -19.90 6.20 -1.38
N PRO A 77 -19.97 7.39 -2.02
CA PRO A 77 -20.76 8.51 -1.51
C PRO A 77 -22.26 8.24 -1.34
N ASP A 78 -22.81 7.27 -2.09
CA ASP A 78 -24.21 6.84 -1.97
C ASP A 78 -24.42 5.87 -0.79
N ASP A 79 -23.37 5.13 -0.40
CA ASP A 79 -23.41 4.13 0.68
C ASP A 79 -23.20 4.75 2.07
N ASP A 80 -22.26 5.69 2.20
CA ASP A 80 -21.80 6.20 3.49
C ASP A 80 -21.25 7.64 3.43
N VAL A 81 -20.96 8.22 4.59
CA VAL A 81 -20.29 9.52 4.74
C VAL A 81 -18.85 9.28 5.14
N TYR A 82 -17.89 9.84 4.39
CA TYR A 82 -16.46 9.58 4.58
C TYR A 82 -15.70 10.79 5.08
N HIS A 83 -14.78 10.55 6.01
CA HIS A 83 -13.95 11.56 6.66
C HIS A 83 -12.47 11.19 6.52
N VAL A 84 -11.62 12.10 6.05
CA VAL A 84 -10.16 11.89 6.07
C VAL A 84 -9.65 12.13 7.49
N LEU A 85 -9.29 11.05 8.18
CA LEU A 85 -8.82 11.11 9.56
C LEU A 85 -7.30 11.19 9.66
N ALA A 86 -6.60 10.65 8.67
CA ALA A 86 -5.15 10.75 8.59
C ALA A 86 -4.66 10.72 7.14
N ARG A 87 -3.42 11.15 6.93
CA ARG A 87 -2.73 11.02 5.65
C ARG A 87 -1.23 10.79 5.80
N THR A 88 -0.60 10.25 4.76
CA THR A 88 0.87 10.08 4.74
C THR A 88 1.57 11.30 4.15
N ALA A 89 2.91 11.32 4.22
CA ALA A 89 3.75 12.29 3.51
C ALA A 89 3.59 12.22 1.97
N PHE A 90 3.03 11.13 1.47
CA PHE A 90 2.92 10.79 0.04
C PHE A 90 1.48 10.94 -0.47
N GLY A 91 0.59 11.52 0.34
CA GLY A 91 -0.78 11.78 -0.06
C GLY A 91 -1.70 10.55 -0.04
N GLU A 92 -1.29 9.46 0.61
CA GLU A 92 -2.25 8.40 0.92
C GLU A 92 -3.23 8.91 1.98
N LEU A 93 -4.53 8.82 1.69
CA LEU A 93 -5.62 9.30 2.56
C LEU A 93 -6.25 8.10 3.27
N LEU A 94 -6.19 8.10 4.60
CA LEU A 94 -6.86 7.12 5.45
C LEU A 94 -8.23 7.66 5.81
N ILE A 95 -9.27 6.99 5.34
CA ILE A 95 -10.65 7.50 5.42
C ILE A 95 -11.50 6.63 6.35
N TRP A 96 -12.45 7.28 7.00
CA TRP A 96 -13.41 6.64 7.90
C TRP A 96 -14.83 6.86 7.40
N GLY A 97 -15.54 5.77 7.13
CA GLY A 97 -16.98 5.78 6.89
C GLY A 97 -17.76 5.76 8.20
N GLU A 98 -18.84 6.54 8.32
CA GLU A 98 -19.69 6.52 9.53
C GLU A 98 -20.31 5.14 9.79
N ARG A 99 -20.51 4.31 8.76
CA ARG A 99 -21.02 2.94 8.83
C ARG A 99 -19.94 1.89 8.55
N ASN A 100 -19.03 2.18 7.63
CA ASN A 100 -18.01 1.25 7.13
C ASN A 100 -16.62 1.44 7.77
N TYR A 101 -16.47 2.37 8.71
CA TYR A 101 -15.26 2.63 9.50
C TYR A 101 -13.99 2.79 8.64
N GLY A 102 -12.83 2.31 9.11
CA GLY A 102 -11.54 2.37 8.42
C GLY A 102 -11.35 1.35 7.29
N ARG A 103 -12.43 0.91 6.62
CA ARG A 103 -12.37 -0.08 5.53
C ARG A 103 -11.55 0.39 4.33
N TYR A 104 -11.62 1.67 3.99
CA TYR A 104 -11.06 2.18 2.75
C TYR A 104 -9.88 3.14 3.00
N TYR A 105 -8.98 3.21 2.02
CA TYR A 105 -7.98 4.27 1.92
C TYR A 105 -7.64 4.54 0.45
N ILE A 106 -7.17 5.75 0.16
CA ILE A 106 -6.88 6.19 -1.21
C ILE A 106 -5.39 6.45 -1.36
N LYS A 107 -4.78 5.82 -2.35
CA LYS A 107 -3.44 6.13 -2.83
C LYS A 107 -3.54 7.10 -4.00
N ALA A 108 -3.48 8.39 -3.69
CA ALA A 108 -3.77 9.46 -4.65
C ALA A 108 -2.75 9.52 -5.81
N MET A 109 -1.48 9.20 -5.57
CA MET A 109 -0.46 9.24 -6.63
C MET A 109 -0.68 8.14 -7.68
N GLU A 110 -1.18 6.98 -7.26
CA GLU A 110 -1.43 5.82 -8.10
C GLU A 110 -2.89 5.73 -8.61
N GLY A 111 -3.81 6.52 -8.05
CA GLY A 111 -5.23 6.45 -8.38
C GLY A 111 -5.91 5.18 -7.88
N ILE A 112 -5.48 4.65 -6.73
CA ILE A 112 -6.00 3.38 -6.21
C ILE A 112 -6.85 3.63 -4.97
N LEU A 113 -8.11 3.18 -5.03
CA LEU A 113 -8.97 3.00 -3.87
C LEU A 113 -8.79 1.58 -3.35
N HIS A 114 -8.27 1.47 -2.14
CA HIS A 114 -8.09 0.19 -1.47
C HIS A 114 -9.29 -0.14 -0.59
N ASP A 115 -9.69 -1.41 -0.60
CA ASP A 115 -10.69 -2.01 0.27
C ASP A 115 -10.03 -3.07 1.16
N ASN A 116 -10.03 -2.86 2.48
CA ASN A 116 -9.52 -3.82 3.46
C ASN A 116 -10.52 -4.91 3.84
N GLY A 117 -11.71 -4.93 3.22
CA GLY A 117 -12.78 -5.87 3.47
C GLY A 117 -13.72 -5.44 4.58
N GLU A 118 -14.70 -6.32 4.84
CA GLU A 118 -15.73 -6.09 5.85
C GLU A 118 -15.12 -5.86 7.24
N GLN A 119 -15.69 -4.90 7.96
CA GLN A 119 -15.32 -4.60 9.33
C GLN A 119 -16.17 -5.48 10.25
N LEU A 120 -15.53 -6.44 10.90
CA LEU A 120 -16.20 -7.51 11.65
C LEU A 120 -16.41 -7.16 13.13
N GLU A 121 -15.79 -6.08 13.59
CA GLU A 121 -15.85 -5.58 14.96
C GLU A 121 -16.51 -4.20 15.04
N SER A 122 -16.72 -3.73 16.28
CA SER A 122 -17.38 -2.44 16.52
C SER A 122 -16.56 -1.23 16.05
N ALA A 123 -17.25 -0.10 15.82
CA ALA A 123 -16.61 1.20 15.56
C ALA A 123 -15.55 1.56 16.61
N GLU A 124 -15.83 1.28 17.89
CA GLU A 124 -14.89 1.58 18.98
C GLU A 124 -13.65 0.69 18.96
N PHE A 125 -13.78 -0.57 18.53
CA PHE A 125 -12.63 -1.47 18.41
C PHE A 125 -11.65 -0.97 17.35
N TYR A 126 -12.15 -0.58 16.17
CA TYR A 126 -11.29 -0.02 15.13
C TYR A 126 -10.84 1.41 15.47
N GLY A 127 -11.69 2.17 16.16
CA GLY A 127 -11.42 3.53 16.57
C GLY A 127 -10.29 3.64 17.60
N SER A 128 -10.23 2.72 18.58
CA SER A 128 -9.23 2.77 19.66
C SER A 128 -7.79 2.69 19.17
N ASP A 129 -7.57 1.97 18.07
CA ASP A 129 -6.22 1.77 17.51
C ASP A 129 -5.97 2.60 16.26
N PHE A 130 -6.95 3.35 15.74
CA PHE A 130 -6.88 3.95 14.40
C PHE A 130 -5.60 4.77 14.16
N PHE A 131 -5.22 5.66 15.09
CA PHE A 131 -3.98 6.45 14.98
C PHE A 131 -2.72 5.69 15.45
N PHE A 132 -2.88 4.52 16.06
CA PHE A 132 -1.81 3.61 16.51
C PHE A 132 -1.44 2.54 15.47
N LEU A 133 -2.14 2.47 14.34
CA LEU A 133 -1.86 1.51 13.26
C LEU A 133 -0.76 2.01 12.29
N ALA A 134 -0.35 3.27 12.37
CA ALA A 134 0.69 3.81 11.51
C ALA A 134 2.02 3.07 11.73
N LYS A 135 2.53 2.44 10.66
CA LYS A 135 3.84 1.78 10.66
C LYS A 135 4.66 2.38 9.55
N LYS A 136 5.85 2.92 9.89
CA LYS A 136 6.76 3.54 8.93
C LYS A 136 6.98 2.69 7.68
N THR A 137 7.13 1.37 7.84
CA THR A 137 7.34 0.43 6.73
C THR A 137 6.19 0.39 5.72
N TYR A 138 4.95 0.60 6.17
CA TYR A 138 3.75 0.58 5.31
C TYR A 138 3.40 1.98 4.79
N MET A 139 3.63 3.03 5.59
CA MET A 139 3.31 4.42 5.22
C MET A 139 4.34 5.04 4.26
N ASP A 140 5.56 4.50 4.21
CA ASP A 140 6.63 5.00 3.35
C ASP A 140 6.49 4.46 1.92
N TYR A 141 6.69 5.33 0.93
CA TYR A 141 6.64 4.99 -0.48
C TYR A 141 7.92 4.26 -0.92
N THR A 142 7.75 3.20 -1.71
CA THR A 142 8.86 2.41 -2.25
C THR A 142 9.14 2.87 -3.68
N ASP A 143 10.38 3.27 -3.98
CA ASP A 143 10.77 3.64 -5.34
C ASP A 143 10.86 2.41 -6.27
N LYS A 144 11.00 2.66 -7.57
CA LYS A 144 11.10 1.61 -8.61
C LYS A 144 12.22 0.58 -8.39
N ASN A 145 13.20 0.88 -7.54
CA ASN A 145 14.30 -0.03 -7.20
C ASN A 145 14.07 -0.75 -5.86
N GLY A 146 12.85 -0.73 -5.33
CA GLY A 146 12.50 -1.37 -4.07
C GLY A 146 12.97 -0.62 -2.82
N LYS A 147 13.38 0.66 -2.92
CA LYS A 147 13.93 1.42 -1.79
C LYS A 147 12.92 2.42 -1.23
N LYS A 148 12.81 2.47 0.09
CA LYS A 148 11.97 3.44 0.83
C LYS A 148 12.40 4.90 0.59
N LEU A 149 11.45 5.80 0.35
CA LEU A 149 11.72 7.18 -0.08
C LEU A 149 11.81 8.17 1.06
N PHE A 150 11.04 8.01 2.13
CA PHE A 150 10.79 9.06 3.11
C PHE A 150 12.06 9.68 3.70
N ASP A 151 12.95 8.87 4.28
CA ASP A 151 14.17 9.39 4.91
C ASP A 151 15.08 10.11 3.89
N ARG A 152 15.10 9.61 2.65
CA ARG A 152 15.85 10.21 1.55
C ARG A 152 15.20 11.51 1.07
N ALA A 153 13.87 11.55 1.04
CA ALA A 153 13.08 12.73 0.71
C ALA A 153 13.31 13.83 1.75
N VAL A 154 13.22 13.51 3.04
CA VAL A 154 13.53 14.44 4.14
C VAL A 154 14.96 14.98 4.00
N LYS A 155 15.94 14.12 3.73
CA LYS A 155 17.34 14.55 3.55
C LYS A 155 17.53 15.51 2.37
N LYS A 156 16.80 15.30 1.26
CA LYS A 156 16.95 16.08 0.02
C LYS A 156 16.08 17.35 0.02
N LEU A 157 14.85 17.25 0.49
CA LEU A 157 13.79 18.26 0.35
C LEU A 157 13.41 18.92 1.69
N GLY A 158 13.88 18.39 2.81
CA GLY A 158 13.54 18.83 4.16
C GLY A 158 12.16 18.34 4.62
N VAL A 159 11.92 18.37 5.93
CA VAL A 159 10.66 17.96 6.57
C VAL A 159 9.46 18.76 6.01
N LEU A 160 8.30 18.11 5.92
CA LEU A 160 7.04 18.70 5.45
C LEU A 160 6.38 19.58 6.53
N LYS A 161 5.70 20.63 6.11
CA LYS A 161 4.65 21.31 6.87
C LYS A 161 3.30 20.62 6.69
N ALA A 162 2.30 21.05 7.47
CA ALA A 162 0.95 20.50 7.43
C ALA A 162 0.27 20.55 6.04
N ASP A 163 0.53 21.60 5.25
CA ASP A 163 -0.04 21.83 3.93
C ASP A 163 0.84 21.34 2.77
N GLU A 164 1.89 20.58 3.07
CA GLU A 164 2.85 20.05 2.10
C GLU A 164 2.78 18.52 2.00
N MET A 165 3.11 18.00 0.81
CA MET A 165 3.35 16.57 0.58
C MET A 165 4.57 16.37 -0.32
N TYR A 166 5.11 15.15 -0.32
CA TYR A 166 6.01 14.70 -1.36
C TYR A 166 5.22 14.07 -2.50
N ALA A 167 5.50 14.49 -3.73
CA ALA A 167 4.87 13.96 -4.91
C ALA A 167 5.86 13.88 -6.08
N PHE A 168 5.56 13.05 -7.07
CA PHE A 168 6.37 12.93 -8.28
C PHE A 168 6.04 14.06 -9.28
N GLU A 169 7.08 14.67 -9.83
CA GLU A 169 6.98 15.64 -10.92
C GLU A 169 7.79 15.16 -12.14
N PRO A 170 7.14 14.92 -13.30
CA PRO A 170 5.69 14.95 -13.51
C PRO A 170 4.95 13.86 -12.71
N ALA A 171 3.62 14.00 -12.55
CA ALA A 171 2.80 12.97 -11.91
C ALA A 171 2.91 11.63 -12.65
N LEU A 172 2.71 10.51 -11.94
CA LEU A 172 2.87 9.16 -12.52
C LEU A 172 1.99 8.92 -13.74
N ALA A 173 0.72 9.35 -13.69
CA ALA A 173 -0.22 9.28 -14.81
C ALA A 173 0.21 10.10 -16.05
N LEU A 174 1.16 11.03 -15.89
CA LEU A 174 1.74 11.86 -16.94
C LEU A 174 3.15 11.40 -17.37
N GLY A 175 3.52 10.16 -17.06
CA GLY A 175 4.85 9.60 -17.38
C GLY A 175 5.91 9.93 -16.33
N GLY A 176 5.51 10.32 -15.13
CA GLY A 176 6.37 10.44 -13.97
C GLY A 176 7.05 9.13 -13.59
N GLU A 177 8.14 9.25 -12.84
CA GLU A 177 8.91 8.09 -12.39
C GLU A 177 8.94 8.05 -10.87
N GLU A 178 8.71 6.86 -10.32
CA GLU A 178 8.81 6.56 -8.89
C GLU A 178 10.27 6.58 -8.42
N SER A 179 10.90 7.75 -8.37
CA SER A 179 12.28 7.90 -7.93
C SER A 179 12.54 9.20 -7.18
N LEU A 180 13.57 9.18 -6.33
CA LEU A 180 13.95 10.34 -5.50
C LEU A 180 14.31 11.58 -6.34
N SER A 181 14.80 11.41 -7.57
CA SER A 181 15.14 12.52 -8.45
C SER A 181 13.90 13.31 -8.90
N HIS A 182 12.78 12.63 -9.10
CA HIS A 182 11.50 13.20 -9.53
C HIS A 182 10.59 13.59 -8.37
N LEU A 183 10.96 13.25 -7.14
CA LEU A 183 10.21 13.66 -5.96
C LEU A 183 10.44 15.15 -5.68
N ALA A 184 9.35 15.89 -5.52
CA ALA A 184 9.30 17.29 -5.12
C ALA A 184 8.47 17.47 -3.85
N LYS A 185 8.70 18.60 -3.16
CA LYS A 185 7.81 19.06 -2.09
C LYS A 185 6.81 20.02 -2.70
N VAL A 186 5.53 19.71 -2.58
CA VAL A 186 4.44 20.43 -3.25
C VAL A 186 3.36 20.84 -2.25
N ASN A 187 2.56 21.84 -2.62
CA ASN A 187 1.37 22.21 -1.86
C ASN A 187 0.31 21.11 -2.00
N LEU A 188 -0.10 20.51 -0.88
CA LEU A 188 -0.96 19.34 -0.85
C LEU A 188 -2.34 19.60 -1.48
N PRO A 189 -3.11 20.65 -1.09
CA PRO A 189 -4.42 20.90 -1.69
C PRO A 189 -4.36 21.10 -3.22
N VAL A 190 -3.38 21.88 -3.70
CA VAL A 190 -3.20 22.15 -5.12
C VAL A 190 -2.82 20.87 -5.87
N HIS A 191 -1.87 20.10 -5.33
CA HIS A 191 -1.40 18.89 -6.00
C HIS A 191 -2.45 17.77 -5.98
N MET A 192 -3.28 17.66 -4.92
CA MET A 192 -4.41 16.73 -4.88
C MET A 192 -5.43 17.01 -5.98
N LYS A 193 -5.76 18.29 -6.23
CA LYS A 193 -6.65 18.69 -7.33
C LYS A 193 -6.05 18.36 -8.70
N LEU A 194 -4.74 18.58 -8.87
CA LEU A 194 -4.03 18.16 -10.08
C LEU A 194 -4.14 16.64 -10.29
N LEU A 195 -3.81 15.85 -9.27
CA LEU A 195 -3.86 14.39 -9.34
C LEU A 195 -5.27 13.89 -9.68
N LYS A 196 -6.33 14.43 -9.05
CA LYS A 196 -7.70 14.03 -9.41
C LYS A 196 -8.03 14.24 -10.89
N GLN A 197 -7.49 15.28 -11.53
CA GLN A 197 -7.76 15.57 -12.94
C GLN A 197 -7.02 14.62 -13.90
N VAL A 198 -5.86 14.11 -13.51
CA VAL A 198 -4.97 13.35 -14.40
C VAL A 198 -4.87 11.87 -14.05
N THR A 199 -5.31 11.49 -12.86
CA THR A 199 -5.20 10.14 -12.31
C THR A 199 -6.60 9.60 -11.98
N PRO A 200 -7.21 8.81 -12.87
CA PRO A 200 -8.51 8.18 -12.60
C PRO A 200 -8.45 7.29 -11.36
N LEU A 201 -9.47 7.38 -10.50
CA LEU A 201 -9.57 6.52 -9.33
C LEU A 201 -10.16 5.16 -9.75
N ARG A 202 -9.49 4.07 -9.38
CA ARG A 202 -10.00 2.71 -9.57
C ARG A 202 -9.91 1.91 -8.28
N MET A 203 -10.87 1.03 -8.05
CA MET A 203 -10.79 0.08 -6.94
C MET A 203 -9.65 -0.92 -7.21
N ARG A 204 -8.88 -1.24 -6.18
CA ARG A 204 -7.83 -2.25 -6.28
C ARG A 204 -8.45 -3.58 -6.73
N SER A 205 -8.00 -4.09 -7.86
CA SER A 205 -8.48 -5.36 -8.40
C SER A 205 -7.66 -6.55 -7.88
N PHE A 206 -8.17 -7.75 -8.12
CA PHE A 206 -7.41 -8.98 -7.93
C PHE A 206 -6.13 -9.02 -8.79
N GLU A 207 -6.18 -8.42 -9.98
CA GLU A 207 -5.03 -8.27 -10.87
C GLU A 207 -3.94 -7.39 -10.23
N ASP A 208 -4.31 -6.33 -9.51
CA ASP A 208 -3.33 -5.49 -8.79
C ASP A 208 -2.67 -6.25 -7.62
N LEU A 209 -3.42 -7.14 -6.97
CA LEU A 209 -2.88 -7.98 -5.90
C LEU A 209 -1.87 -8.98 -6.45
N THR A 210 -2.20 -9.61 -7.57
CA THR A 210 -1.34 -10.59 -8.21
C THR A 210 -0.11 -9.97 -8.84
N ALA A 211 -0.23 -8.81 -9.48
CA ALA A 211 0.92 -8.03 -9.92
C ALA A 211 1.84 -7.66 -8.75
N ALA A 212 1.30 -7.25 -7.61
CA ALA A 212 2.09 -6.91 -6.43
C ALA A 212 2.77 -8.13 -5.77
N LEU A 213 2.15 -9.31 -5.81
CA LEU A 213 2.67 -10.53 -5.17
C LEU A 213 3.63 -11.31 -6.07
N TYR A 214 3.35 -11.36 -7.37
CA TYR A 214 4.01 -12.26 -8.32
C TYR A 214 4.76 -11.52 -9.43
N GLY A 215 4.68 -10.18 -9.48
CA GLY A 215 5.30 -9.36 -10.53
C GLY A 215 4.56 -9.40 -11.87
N THR A 216 3.41 -10.09 -11.94
CA THR A 216 2.54 -10.21 -13.11
C THR A 216 1.08 -10.26 -12.68
N SER A 217 0.20 -9.54 -13.39
CA SER A 217 -1.25 -9.58 -13.15
C SER A 217 -1.84 -10.92 -13.61
N TYR A 218 -2.63 -11.57 -12.76
CA TYR A 218 -3.47 -12.71 -13.11
C TYR A 218 -4.95 -12.33 -12.99
N ASN A 219 -5.77 -12.82 -13.91
CA ASN A 219 -7.21 -12.62 -13.84
C ASN A 219 -7.86 -13.72 -12.98
N VAL A 220 -8.99 -13.40 -12.34
CA VAL A 220 -9.76 -14.40 -11.57
C VAL A 220 -10.21 -15.56 -12.45
N GLU A 221 -10.51 -15.30 -13.73
CA GLU A 221 -10.86 -16.31 -14.72
C GLU A 221 -9.71 -17.31 -14.97
N ASP A 222 -8.46 -16.85 -14.97
CA ASP A 222 -7.29 -17.72 -15.13
C ASP A 222 -7.19 -18.73 -13.97
N LEU A 223 -7.52 -18.30 -12.75
CA LEU A 223 -7.44 -19.13 -11.54
C LEU A 223 -8.70 -19.98 -11.28
N THR A 224 -9.86 -19.54 -11.76
CA THR A 224 -11.15 -20.21 -11.56
C THR A 224 -11.53 -21.13 -12.72
N SER A 225 -10.80 -21.09 -13.83
CA SER A 225 -10.98 -21.97 -15.00
C SER A 225 -10.72 -23.46 -14.73
N GLY A 226 -10.32 -23.85 -13.52
CA GLY A 226 -10.25 -25.25 -13.12
C GLY A 226 -9.18 -26.05 -13.88
N GLN A 227 -8.15 -25.39 -14.38
CA GLN A 227 -6.92 -26.06 -14.83
C GLN A 227 -5.84 -25.89 -13.75
N ASP A 228 -5.79 -26.89 -12.87
CA ASP A 228 -4.62 -27.40 -12.15
C ASP A 228 -3.86 -26.49 -11.16
N ALA A 229 -4.55 -26.01 -10.12
CA ALA A 229 -3.92 -25.43 -8.93
C ALA A 229 -3.07 -26.44 -8.10
N GLU A 230 -3.20 -27.75 -8.34
CA GLU A 230 -2.32 -28.78 -7.74
C GLU A 230 -1.02 -29.02 -8.54
N SER A 231 -0.88 -28.47 -9.75
CA SER A 231 0.31 -28.73 -10.58
C SER A 231 1.50 -27.84 -10.23
N GLN A 232 1.28 -26.64 -9.67
CA GLN A 232 2.30 -25.58 -9.74
C GLN A 232 3.37 -25.56 -8.63
N TYR A 233 3.23 -26.37 -7.57
CA TYR A 233 4.27 -26.47 -6.53
C TYR A 233 5.46 -27.39 -6.89
N ASN A 234 5.47 -28.01 -8.08
CA ASN A 234 6.47 -29.02 -8.49
C ASN A 234 7.19 -28.72 -9.82
N HIS A 235 7.36 -27.44 -10.18
CA HIS A 235 7.89 -27.05 -11.49
C HIS A 235 9.39 -26.77 -11.54
N SER A 236 10.13 -26.87 -10.43
CA SER A 236 11.60 -26.70 -10.43
C SER A 236 12.28 -27.72 -9.53
N VAL A 237 13.31 -28.38 -10.04
CA VAL A 237 14.11 -29.39 -9.32
C VAL A 237 15.57 -29.02 -9.44
N LYS A 238 16.33 -29.14 -8.35
CA LYS A 238 17.75 -28.82 -8.36
C LYS A 238 18.51 -29.87 -9.19
N ALA A 239 19.47 -29.43 -9.99
CA ALA A 239 20.34 -30.34 -10.72
C ALA A 239 21.06 -31.30 -9.75
N GLY A 240 21.07 -32.59 -10.09
CA GLY A 240 21.55 -33.68 -9.23
C GLY A 240 20.47 -34.35 -8.39
N GLU A 241 19.24 -33.83 -8.37
CA GLU A 241 18.10 -34.49 -7.73
C GLU A 241 17.29 -35.35 -8.70
N ILE A 242 16.45 -36.22 -8.14
CA ILE A 242 15.62 -37.15 -8.91
C ILE A 242 14.47 -36.37 -9.57
N CYS A 243 14.30 -36.60 -10.87
CA CYS A 243 13.20 -36.13 -11.68
C CYS A 243 11.87 -36.68 -11.12
N PRO A 244 10.97 -35.82 -10.61
CA PRO A 244 9.74 -36.26 -9.97
C PRO A 244 8.68 -36.69 -10.99
N ARG A 245 8.84 -36.36 -12.28
CA ARG A 245 7.86 -36.65 -13.32
C ARG A 245 8.47 -36.73 -14.73
N THR A 246 7.96 -37.68 -15.53
CA THR A 246 8.38 -37.91 -16.91
C THR A 246 7.91 -36.81 -17.86
N GLY A 247 8.80 -36.21 -18.64
CA GLY A 247 8.53 -35.29 -19.74
C GLY A 247 9.67 -34.30 -19.98
N TYR A 248 9.40 -33.17 -20.62
CA TYR A 248 10.41 -32.17 -20.95
C TYR A 248 10.69 -31.23 -19.80
N TRP A 249 11.98 -30.96 -19.59
CA TRP A 249 12.50 -29.99 -18.63
C TRP A 249 13.51 -29.09 -19.33
N LYS A 250 13.65 -27.85 -18.86
CA LYS A 250 14.60 -26.86 -19.40
C LYS A 250 15.38 -26.21 -18.28
N THR A 251 16.58 -25.73 -18.56
CA THR A 251 17.36 -24.94 -17.59
C THR A 251 17.85 -23.62 -18.21
N PRO A 252 17.68 -22.46 -17.53
CA PRO A 252 18.21 -21.19 -17.99
C PRO A 252 19.74 -21.16 -18.12
N ALA A 253 20.44 -22.06 -17.42
CA ALA A 253 21.89 -22.17 -17.48
C ALA A 253 22.39 -22.58 -18.88
N GLN A 254 21.53 -23.22 -19.69
CA GLN A 254 21.83 -23.57 -21.07
C GLN A 254 20.65 -23.16 -21.96
N PRO A 255 20.77 -22.10 -22.78
CA PRO A 255 19.75 -21.71 -23.74
C PRO A 255 19.37 -22.89 -24.65
N ASP A 256 18.07 -23.05 -24.92
CA ASP A 256 17.50 -24.13 -25.75
C ASP A 256 17.60 -25.56 -25.17
N SER A 257 17.86 -25.71 -23.86
CA SER A 257 18.03 -27.00 -23.17
C SER A 257 16.74 -27.79 -22.87
N SER A 258 15.71 -27.71 -23.73
CA SER A 258 14.52 -28.56 -23.55
C SER A 258 14.90 -30.03 -23.74
N GLN A 259 14.99 -30.79 -22.65
CA GLN A 259 15.41 -32.18 -22.61
C GLN A 259 14.33 -33.03 -21.96
N TYR A 260 14.10 -34.21 -22.52
CA TYR A 260 13.13 -35.17 -21.98
C TYR A 260 13.79 -36.03 -20.90
N PHE A 261 13.13 -36.17 -19.77
CA PHE A 261 13.56 -37.01 -18.65
C PHE A 261 12.41 -37.92 -18.21
N GLU A 262 12.72 -39.14 -17.81
CA GLU A 262 11.77 -40.04 -17.16
C GLU A 262 11.75 -39.86 -15.63
N GLN A 263 10.61 -40.13 -15.01
CA GLN A 263 10.47 -40.12 -13.56
C GLN A 263 11.45 -41.12 -12.95
N GLY A 264 12.23 -40.67 -11.96
CA GLY A 264 13.27 -41.48 -11.34
C GLY A 264 14.68 -41.25 -11.88
N GLU A 265 14.82 -40.59 -13.03
CA GLU A 265 16.14 -40.20 -13.54
C GLU A 265 16.74 -39.06 -12.73
N THR A 266 18.07 -38.96 -12.68
CA THR A 266 18.74 -37.83 -12.02
C THR A 266 18.95 -36.70 -13.01
N LEU A 267 18.48 -35.50 -12.68
CA LEU A 267 18.64 -34.33 -13.55
C LEU A 267 20.12 -33.90 -13.61
N PRO A 268 20.67 -33.60 -14.79
CA PRO A 268 22.10 -33.44 -14.96
C PRO A 268 22.61 -32.14 -14.31
N THR A 269 23.80 -32.22 -13.72
CA THR A 269 24.55 -31.07 -13.23
C THR A 269 25.39 -30.47 -14.36
N LEU A 270 25.29 -29.16 -14.57
CA LEU A 270 26.06 -28.45 -15.57
C LEU A 270 27.27 -27.78 -14.91
N ALA A 271 28.22 -28.60 -14.45
CA ALA A 271 29.36 -28.15 -13.65
C ALA A 271 30.44 -27.37 -14.43
N GLU A 272 30.34 -27.30 -15.76
CA GLU A 272 31.31 -26.60 -16.63
C GLU A 272 30.90 -25.15 -16.96
N LEU A 273 29.78 -24.67 -16.42
CA LEU A 273 29.30 -23.30 -16.60
C LEU A 273 29.47 -22.56 -15.27
N ASP A 274 30.05 -21.35 -15.27
CA ASP A 274 30.19 -20.45 -14.09
C ASP A 274 28.84 -19.96 -13.51
N TRP A 275 27.75 -20.63 -13.87
CA TRP A 275 26.44 -20.48 -13.25
C TRP A 275 26.47 -21.18 -11.91
N GLY A 276 25.92 -20.55 -10.87
CA GLY A 276 25.82 -21.13 -9.53
C GLY A 276 24.93 -22.39 -9.48
N GLU A 277 24.05 -22.48 -8.48
CA GLU A 277 23.16 -23.64 -8.39
C GLU A 277 22.19 -23.71 -9.60
N VAL A 278 22.21 -24.83 -10.32
CA VAL A 278 21.41 -25.05 -11.53
C VAL A 278 20.07 -25.68 -11.16
N TYR A 279 18.99 -25.14 -11.72
CA TYR A 279 17.64 -25.67 -11.58
C TYR A 279 17.07 -26.05 -12.95
N TRP A 280 16.37 -27.18 -12.97
CA TRP A 280 15.60 -27.68 -14.11
C TRP A 280 14.13 -27.39 -13.88
N TYR A 281 13.48 -26.83 -14.90
CA TYR A 281 12.09 -26.40 -14.85
C TYR A 281 11.25 -27.24 -15.79
N TRP A 282 10.12 -27.73 -15.29
CA TRP A 282 9.18 -28.51 -16.10
C TRP A 282 8.66 -27.69 -17.29
N ASN A 283 8.63 -28.31 -18.46
CA ASN A 283 8.31 -27.67 -19.74
C ASN A 283 7.18 -28.39 -20.51
N GLY A 284 6.65 -29.51 -20.01
CA GLY A 284 5.48 -30.22 -20.57
C GLY A 284 5.75 -31.66 -20.99
N GLU A 285 4.73 -32.39 -21.44
CA GLU A 285 4.84 -33.82 -21.81
C GLU A 285 5.13 -34.04 -23.32
N ASN A 286 5.11 -32.99 -24.15
CA ASN A 286 5.25 -33.05 -25.63
C ASN A 286 6.37 -32.15 -26.18
#